data_AF-A0A6G3LJV2-F1
#
_entry.id   AF-A0A6G3LJV2-F1
#
_cell.length_a   1.000
_cell.length_b   1.000
_cell.length_c   1.000
_cell.angle_alpha   90.00
_cell.angle_beta   90.00
_cell.angle_gamma   90.00
#
_symmetry.space_group_name_H-M   'P 1'
#
loop_
_entity.id
_entity.type
_entity.pdbx_description
1 polymer ?
#
loop_
_entity_poly.entity_id
_entity_poly.type
_entity_poly.pdbx_seq_one_letter_code
_entity_poly.pdbx_strand_id
1 'polypeptide(L)'
;MSIQQYLFDLEILVKRVPKTKTGELAKAMYIRSLTFFGNDPKDHLSKLRDLYLKAYLLAETPAYLPELWNRNLAELETLVQSLNPSRKIFVFSRLAETANALGYSHREYVNQAYEWLPKASWKGRSRLVISLSTLGHIEEALAISRQLKPHLRATTLAEASAMNPGVEILLREAIEATKKVENTVRRIVAISRLLKSYYMFDRYSSELFAEKICEKLSPVLTEVDAFLSLLVARNLAEASMHTASIKLYVSAKNYLQQNLTLNNDIEELLVQTALRAEGLDKALEMAYMSPRSWYLVPSLLSYAITSGYFNKTTLSIVKQHLEKKNPH
;
A
#
# COMPACT_ATOMS: atom_id res chain seq x y z
N MET A 1 7.94 21.70 -14.34
CA MET A 1 7.22 21.51 -13.06
C MET A 1 8.14 20.99 -11.95
N SER A 2 8.82 21.81 -11.16
CA SER A 2 9.62 21.33 -9.99
C SER A 2 8.80 20.50 -8.97
N ILE A 3 9.46 19.76 -8.05
CA ILE A 3 8.78 19.05 -6.94
C ILE A 3 7.89 20.01 -6.13
N GLN A 4 8.34 21.26 -5.95
CA GLN A 4 7.57 22.30 -5.26
C GLN A 4 6.32 22.71 -6.04
N GLN A 5 6.43 22.91 -7.37
CA GLN A 5 5.26 23.17 -8.21
C GLN A 5 4.28 21.99 -8.18
N TYR A 6 4.80 20.77 -8.15
CA TYR A 6 3.97 19.57 -8.08
C TYR A 6 3.24 19.41 -6.73
N LEU A 7 3.92 19.69 -5.62
CA LEU A 7 3.30 19.75 -4.29
C LEU A 7 2.25 20.86 -4.20
N PHE A 8 2.49 22.00 -4.86
CA PHE A 8 1.53 23.08 -4.97
C PHE A 8 0.27 22.67 -5.74
N ASP A 9 0.43 21.98 -6.89
CA ASP A 9 -0.70 21.47 -7.68
C ASP A 9 -1.52 20.44 -6.88
N LEU A 10 -0.86 19.56 -6.13
CA LEU A 10 -1.53 18.64 -5.19
C LEU A 10 -2.27 19.39 -4.09
N GLU A 11 -1.69 20.44 -3.53
CA GLU A 11 -2.33 21.23 -2.49
C GLU A 11 -3.61 21.89 -3.03
N ILE A 12 -3.62 22.39 -4.27
CA ILE A 12 -4.81 22.93 -4.93
C ILE A 12 -5.92 21.87 -5.02
N LEU A 13 -5.57 20.65 -5.43
CA LEU A 13 -6.52 19.52 -5.50
C LEU A 13 -7.09 19.19 -4.12
N VAL A 14 -6.22 19.11 -3.11
CA VAL A 14 -6.57 18.69 -1.75
C VAL A 14 -7.38 19.75 -1.01
N LYS A 15 -7.21 21.05 -1.32
CA LYS A 15 -8.04 22.14 -0.80
C LYS A 15 -9.52 22.01 -1.23
N ARG A 16 -9.79 21.33 -2.34
CA ARG A 16 -11.14 21.19 -2.93
C ARG A 16 -11.84 19.87 -2.56
N VAL A 17 -11.23 19.05 -1.71
CA VAL A 17 -11.78 17.72 -1.40
C VAL A 17 -13.10 17.82 -0.63
N PRO A 18 -14.08 16.94 -0.93
CA PRO A 18 -15.31 16.85 -0.17
C PRO A 18 -15.05 16.55 1.31
N LYS A 19 -15.95 16.99 2.20
CA LYS A 19 -15.89 16.69 3.64
C LYS A 19 -16.33 15.25 3.97
N THR A 20 -15.86 14.25 3.22
CA THR A 20 -16.19 12.83 3.34
C THR A 20 -15.01 12.00 3.86
N LYS A 21 -15.22 10.72 4.20
CA LYS A 21 -14.13 9.79 4.57
C LYS A 21 -13.06 9.69 3.48
N THR A 22 -13.47 9.60 2.22
CA THR A 22 -12.58 9.57 1.05
C THR A 22 -11.81 10.88 0.90
N GLY A 23 -12.45 12.03 1.18
CA GLY A 23 -11.77 13.31 1.19
C GLY A 23 -10.72 13.44 2.30
N GLU A 24 -11.00 12.94 3.51
CA GLU A 24 -9.99 12.87 4.57
C GLU A 24 -8.84 11.91 4.23
N LEU A 25 -9.12 10.80 3.53
CA LEU A 25 -8.08 9.90 3.01
C LEU A 25 -7.19 10.58 1.98
N ALA A 26 -7.75 11.34 1.03
CA ALA A 26 -6.98 12.13 0.07
C ALA A 26 -6.04 13.13 0.75
N LYS A 27 -6.52 13.83 1.79
CA LYS A 27 -5.69 14.72 2.62
C LYS A 27 -4.55 13.96 3.29
N ALA A 28 -4.83 12.79 3.84
CA ALA A 28 -3.82 11.98 4.52
C ALA A 28 -2.73 11.50 3.54
N MET A 29 -3.11 11.07 2.34
CA MET A 29 -2.18 10.68 1.27
C MET A 29 -1.31 11.86 0.80
N TYR A 30 -1.89 13.05 0.71
CA TYR A 30 -1.15 14.28 0.45
C TYR A 30 -0.16 14.61 1.57
N ILE A 31 -0.58 14.57 2.84
CA ILE A 31 0.29 14.83 4.00
C ILE A 31 1.49 13.88 4.01
N ARG A 32 1.26 12.59 3.75
CA ARG A 32 2.35 11.61 3.60
C ARG A 32 3.32 12.04 2.50
N SER A 33 2.81 12.40 1.33
CA SER A 33 3.64 12.82 0.19
C SER A 33 4.45 14.07 0.51
N LEU A 34 3.81 15.08 1.11
CA LEU A 34 4.43 16.32 1.57
C LEU A 34 5.62 16.05 2.50
N THR A 35 5.41 15.16 3.47
CA THR A 35 6.44 14.74 4.45
C THR A 35 7.57 13.96 3.78
N PHE A 36 7.25 13.01 2.88
CA PHE A 36 8.23 12.24 2.13
C PHE A 36 9.19 13.12 1.33
N PHE A 37 8.70 14.25 0.79
CA PHE A 37 9.51 15.24 0.08
C PHE A 37 10.21 16.27 1.00
N GLY A 38 10.20 16.06 2.30
CA GLY A 38 10.98 16.83 3.27
C GLY A 38 10.29 18.09 3.82
N ASN A 39 8.97 18.23 3.66
CA ASN A 39 8.23 19.38 4.19
C ASN A 39 7.54 19.02 5.50
N ASP A 40 7.61 19.91 6.50
CA ASP A 40 6.93 19.70 7.77
C ASP A 40 5.39 19.70 7.59
N PRO A 41 4.69 18.60 7.92
CA PRO A 41 3.25 18.48 7.71
C PRO A 41 2.39 19.15 8.79
N LYS A 42 2.96 19.81 9.81
CA LYS A 42 2.26 20.31 11.02
C LYS A 42 0.94 21.03 10.71
N ASP A 43 0.96 22.00 9.80
CA ASP A 43 -0.22 22.81 9.49
C ASP A 43 -1.32 21.99 8.82
N HIS A 44 -0.95 21.00 8.01
CA HIS A 44 -1.92 20.12 7.34
C HIS A 44 -2.45 19.04 8.28
N LEU A 45 -1.60 18.49 9.16
CA LEU A 45 -2.01 17.55 10.22
C LEU A 45 -3.01 18.18 11.18
N SER A 46 -2.84 19.45 11.53
CA SER A 46 -3.78 20.18 12.40
C SER A 46 -5.20 20.28 11.81
N LYS A 47 -5.33 20.25 10.47
CA LYS A 47 -6.59 20.37 9.74
C LYS A 47 -7.23 19.01 9.40
N LEU A 48 -6.55 17.90 9.67
CA LEU A 48 -7.05 16.55 9.41
C LEU A 48 -8.03 16.13 10.51
N ARG A 49 -9.28 15.84 10.15
CA ARG A 49 -10.37 15.60 11.10
C ARG A 49 -10.48 14.14 11.51
N ASP A 50 -10.09 13.21 10.64
CA ASP A 50 -10.09 11.79 10.98
C ASP A 50 -8.93 11.48 11.95
N LEU A 51 -9.29 11.26 13.21
CA LEU A 51 -8.33 11.01 14.30
C LEU A 51 -7.46 9.77 14.05
N TYR A 52 -7.98 8.76 13.35
CA TYR A 52 -7.20 7.56 13.03
C TYR A 52 -6.15 7.86 11.97
N LEU A 53 -6.53 8.52 10.88
CA LEU A 53 -5.57 8.90 9.84
C LEU A 53 -4.50 9.84 10.40
N LYS A 54 -4.91 10.78 11.26
CA LYS A 54 -3.99 11.69 11.96
C LYS A 54 -3.00 10.93 12.84
N ALA A 55 -3.48 10.05 13.72
CA ALA A 55 -2.63 9.23 14.58
C ALA A 55 -1.68 8.33 13.76
N TYR A 56 -2.17 7.73 12.67
CA TYR A 56 -1.36 6.90 11.81
C TYR A 56 -0.23 7.68 11.14
N LEU A 57 -0.52 8.91 10.65
CA LEU A 57 0.50 9.78 10.06
C LEU A 57 1.51 10.28 11.10
N LEU A 58 1.07 10.64 12.32
CA LEU A 58 1.99 11.00 13.40
C LEU A 58 2.96 9.85 13.72
N ALA A 59 2.50 8.60 13.65
CA ALA A 59 3.33 7.42 13.83
C ALA A 59 4.26 7.10 12.64
N GLU A 60 3.88 7.50 11.42
CA GLU A 60 4.62 7.16 10.18
C GLU A 60 5.61 8.25 9.75
N THR A 61 5.23 9.52 9.87
CA THR A 61 6.00 10.67 9.36
C THR A 61 7.43 10.78 9.89
N PRO A 62 7.76 10.38 11.13
CA PRO A 62 9.16 10.39 11.59
C PRO A 62 10.07 9.44 10.79
N ALA A 63 9.54 8.44 10.09
CA ALA A 63 10.34 7.60 9.19
C ALA A 63 10.91 8.38 7.99
N TYR A 64 10.31 9.53 7.65
CA TYR A 64 10.76 10.42 6.57
C TYR A 64 11.49 11.65 7.10
N LEU A 65 11.05 12.19 8.25
CA LEU A 65 11.62 13.36 8.91
C LEU A 65 11.88 13.04 10.40
N PRO A 66 13.04 12.44 10.74
CA PRO A 66 13.36 11.95 12.09
C PRO A 66 13.20 13.01 13.20
N GLU A 67 13.48 14.28 12.89
CA GLU A 67 13.35 15.41 13.82
C GLU A 67 11.93 15.60 14.37
N LEU A 68 10.92 15.02 13.72
CA LEU A 68 9.53 15.11 14.16
C LEU A 68 9.16 14.13 15.27
N TRP A 69 10.03 13.17 15.60
CA TRP A 69 9.74 12.07 16.53
C TRP A 69 9.12 12.51 17.85
N ASN A 70 9.84 13.36 18.62
CA ASN A 70 9.40 13.77 19.96
C ASN A 70 8.08 14.56 19.94
N ARG A 71 7.94 15.46 18.98
CA ARG A 71 6.73 16.28 18.82
C ARG A 71 5.53 15.42 18.49
N ASN A 72 5.69 14.48 17.56
CA ASN A 72 4.61 13.65 17.10
C ASN A 72 4.20 12.60 18.14
N LEU A 73 5.15 12.06 18.90
CA LEU A 73 4.89 11.06 19.94
C LEU A 73 3.97 11.62 21.03
N ALA A 74 4.24 12.83 21.53
CA ALA A 74 3.41 13.47 22.55
C ALA A 74 1.95 13.68 22.10
N GLU A 75 1.74 14.10 20.85
CA GLU A 75 0.40 14.25 20.29
C GLU A 75 -0.28 12.88 20.06
N LEU A 76 0.48 11.89 19.62
CA LEU A 76 0.00 10.54 19.34
C LEU A 76 -0.53 9.82 20.58
N GLU A 77 0.18 9.91 21.70
CA GLU A 77 -0.21 9.30 22.97
C GLU A 77 -1.58 9.78 23.47
N THR A 78 -1.91 11.03 23.19
CA THR A 78 -3.22 11.61 23.51
C THR A 78 -4.30 11.09 22.56
N LEU A 79 -4.03 11.10 21.25
CA LEU A 79 -5.00 10.74 20.21
C LEU A 79 -5.32 9.25 20.18
N VAL A 80 -4.34 8.38 20.47
CA VAL A 80 -4.51 6.93 20.33
C VAL A 80 -5.58 6.39 21.28
N GLN A 81 -5.78 7.02 22.44
CA GLN A 81 -6.71 6.54 23.46
C GLN A 81 -8.16 6.49 23.00
N SER A 82 -8.59 7.42 22.15
CA SER A 82 -9.96 7.48 21.62
C SER A 82 -10.22 6.53 20.45
N LEU A 83 -9.20 5.81 19.97
CA LEU A 83 -9.33 4.91 18.82
C LEU A 83 -9.93 3.56 19.23
N ASN A 84 -10.61 2.89 18.29
CA ASN A 84 -11.04 1.51 18.51
C ASN A 84 -9.84 0.54 18.54
N PRO A 85 -9.99 -0.67 19.11
CA PRO A 85 -8.88 -1.61 19.29
C PRO A 85 -8.09 -1.93 18.02
N SER A 86 -8.74 -2.16 16.88
CA SER A 86 -8.02 -2.43 15.63
C SER A 86 -7.23 -1.22 15.15
N ARG A 87 -7.75 -0.01 15.30
CA ARG A 87 -7.02 1.22 14.95
C ARG A 87 -5.83 1.47 15.87
N LYS A 88 -5.97 1.18 17.18
CA LYS A 88 -4.85 1.21 18.13
C LYS A 88 -3.72 0.27 17.68
N ILE A 89 -4.06 -0.96 17.30
CA ILE A 89 -3.08 -1.92 16.75
C ILE A 89 -2.38 -1.35 15.51
N PHE A 90 -3.12 -0.79 14.55
CA PHE A 90 -2.52 -0.21 13.34
C PHE A 90 -1.51 0.90 13.65
N VAL A 91 -1.87 1.79 14.58
CA VAL A 91 -1.05 2.91 15.01
C VAL A 91 0.19 2.43 15.75
N PHE A 92 0.04 1.59 16.78
CA PHE A 92 1.18 1.09 17.56
C PHE A 92 2.12 0.20 16.73
N SER A 93 1.59 -0.64 15.85
CA SER A 93 2.40 -1.38 14.89
C SER A 93 3.19 -0.46 13.96
N ARG A 94 2.61 0.68 13.53
CA ARG A 94 3.33 1.64 12.69
C ARG A 94 4.39 2.40 13.48
N LEU A 95 4.07 2.81 14.70
CA LEU A 95 5.02 3.46 15.59
C LEU A 95 6.21 2.56 15.93
N ALA A 96 5.97 1.26 16.16
CA ALA A 96 7.02 0.27 16.38
C ALA A 96 7.96 0.14 15.18
N GLU A 97 7.42 0.07 13.97
CA GLU A 97 8.22 0.01 12.73
C GLU A 97 9.02 1.29 12.51
N THR A 98 8.43 2.46 12.78
CA THR A 98 9.13 3.75 12.70
C THR A 98 10.24 3.84 13.73
N ALA A 99 9.99 3.44 14.99
CA ALA A 99 11.01 3.39 16.04
C ALA A 99 12.20 2.52 15.62
N ASN A 100 11.92 1.32 15.12
CA ASN A 100 12.95 0.41 14.63
C ASN A 100 13.74 1.00 13.45
N ALA A 101 13.06 1.67 12.50
CA ALA A 101 13.70 2.34 11.37
C ALA A 101 14.64 3.49 11.81
N LEU A 102 14.35 4.14 12.94
CA LEU A 102 15.18 5.19 13.54
C LEU A 102 16.25 4.66 14.52
N GLY A 103 16.31 3.35 14.75
CA GLY A 103 17.23 2.73 15.71
C GLY A 103 16.82 2.88 17.18
N TYR A 104 15.56 3.24 17.45
CA TYR A 104 15.00 3.32 18.80
C TYR A 104 14.41 1.97 19.24
N SER A 105 14.25 1.81 20.56
CA SER A 105 13.53 0.66 21.12
C SER A 105 12.07 0.67 20.69
N HIS A 106 11.61 -0.43 20.09
CA HIS A 106 10.23 -0.59 19.59
C HIS A 106 9.36 -1.55 20.40
N ARG A 107 9.96 -2.30 21.35
CA ARG A 107 9.26 -3.40 22.04
C ARG A 107 8.06 -2.92 22.86
N GLU A 108 8.16 -1.75 23.46
CA GLU A 108 7.04 -1.16 24.21
C GLU A 108 5.80 -0.96 23.33
N TYR A 109 5.98 -0.40 22.13
CA TYR A 109 4.88 -0.19 21.18
C TYR A 109 4.30 -1.51 20.66
N VAL A 110 5.14 -2.53 20.48
CA VAL A 110 4.66 -3.89 20.18
C VAL A 110 3.78 -4.42 21.32
N ASN A 111 4.20 -4.29 22.57
CA ASN A 111 3.43 -4.73 23.74
C ASN A 111 2.09 -3.97 23.83
N GLN A 112 2.09 -2.65 23.60
CA GLN A 112 0.85 -1.86 23.55
C GLN A 112 -0.09 -2.35 22.43
N ALA A 113 0.42 -2.76 21.27
CA ALA A 113 -0.41 -3.37 20.23
C ALA A 113 -1.01 -4.71 20.68
N TYR A 114 -0.26 -5.53 21.43
CA TYR A 114 -0.71 -6.82 21.96
C TYR A 114 -1.89 -6.70 22.92
N GLU A 115 -1.91 -5.68 23.78
CA GLU A 115 -3.00 -5.45 24.74
C GLU A 115 -4.38 -5.39 24.07
N TRP A 116 -4.43 -4.91 22.82
CA TRP A 116 -5.67 -4.75 22.07
C TRP A 116 -6.03 -5.98 21.20
N LEU A 117 -5.14 -6.97 21.10
CA LEU A 117 -5.32 -8.16 20.26
C LEU A 117 -6.60 -8.96 20.57
N PRO A 118 -7.01 -9.16 21.84
CA PRO A 118 -8.24 -9.91 22.14
C PRO A 118 -9.50 -9.29 21.52
N LYS A 119 -9.53 -7.95 21.40
CA LYS A 119 -10.65 -7.18 20.84
C LYS A 119 -10.47 -6.83 19.37
N ALA A 120 -9.43 -7.35 18.72
CA ALA A 120 -9.09 -7.00 17.35
C ALA A 120 -10.02 -7.66 16.32
N SER A 121 -10.31 -6.94 15.25
CA SER A 121 -10.80 -7.53 14.01
C SER A 121 -9.69 -8.32 13.32
N TRP A 122 -10.05 -9.11 12.30
CA TRP A 122 -9.05 -9.78 11.47
C TRP A 122 -8.07 -8.80 10.82
N LYS A 123 -8.50 -7.58 10.48
CA LYS A 123 -7.63 -6.54 9.90
C LYS A 123 -6.52 -6.14 10.89
N GLY A 124 -6.89 -5.95 12.16
CA GLY A 124 -5.94 -5.65 13.23
C GLY A 124 -4.93 -6.78 13.42
N ARG A 125 -5.41 -8.03 13.48
CA ARG A 125 -4.55 -9.23 13.56
C ARG A 125 -3.59 -9.32 12.37
N SER A 126 -4.08 -9.21 11.14
CA SER A 126 -3.25 -9.24 9.94
C SER A 126 -2.19 -8.14 9.93
N ARG A 127 -2.56 -6.91 10.33
CA ARG A 127 -1.63 -5.80 10.43
C ARG A 127 -0.51 -6.06 11.44
N LEU A 128 -0.84 -6.62 12.61
CA LEU A 128 0.15 -6.96 13.63
C LEU A 128 1.09 -8.08 13.15
N VAL A 129 0.57 -9.10 12.46
CA VAL A 129 1.42 -10.16 11.85
C VAL A 129 2.47 -9.56 10.91
N ILE A 130 2.05 -8.68 10.00
CA ILE A 130 2.96 -8.00 9.04
C ILE A 130 3.97 -7.10 9.77
N SER A 131 3.53 -6.45 10.85
CA SER A 131 4.42 -5.62 11.68
C SER A 131 5.49 -6.44 12.36
N LEU A 132 5.09 -7.50 13.04
CA LEU A 132 5.99 -8.38 13.78
C LEU A 132 6.99 -9.06 12.83
N SER A 133 6.56 -9.47 11.63
CA SER A 133 7.49 -10.01 10.63
C SER A 133 8.54 -8.98 10.21
N THR A 134 8.11 -7.73 9.96
CA THR A 134 9.02 -6.62 9.59
C THR A 134 10.00 -6.27 10.71
N LEU A 135 9.59 -6.45 11.96
CA LEU A 135 10.38 -6.19 13.16
C LEU A 135 11.25 -7.39 13.60
N GLY A 136 11.26 -8.49 12.86
CA GLY A 136 12.02 -9.70 13.17
C GLY A 136 11.40 -10.62 14.23
N HIS A 137 10.20 -10.32 14.74
CA HIS A 137 9.48 -11.13 15.73
C HIS A 137 8.70 -12.27 15.06
N ILE A 138 9.41 -13.17 14.39
CA ILE A 138 8.83 -14.15 13.45
C ILE A 138 7.89 -15.16 14.12
N GLU A 139 8.29 -15.74 15.25
CA GLU A 139 7.49 -16.73 15.98
C GLU A 139 6.17 -16.13 16.49
N GLU A 140 6.25 -14.91 17.01
CA GLU A 140 5.11 -14.12 17.45
C GLU A 140 4.14 -13.83 16.29
N ALA A 141 4.67 -13.44 15.12
CA ALA A 141 3.87 -13.24 13.91
C ALA A 141 3.14 -14.53 13.47
N LEU A 142 3.85 -15.67 13.46
CA LEU A 142 3.28 -16.96 13.09
C LEU A 142 2.19 -17.40 14.06
N ALA A 143 2.41 -17.23 15.37
CA ALA A 143 1.42 -17.57 16.40
C ALA A 143 0.09 -16.82 16.21
N ILE A 144 0.15 -15.51 15.93
CA ILE A 144 -1.07 -14.71 15.67
C ILE A 144 -1.71 -15.13 14.35
N SER A 145 -0.91 -15.40 13.30
CA SER A 145 -1.44 -15.78 11.98
C SER A 145 -2.33 -17.03 12.02
N ARG A 146 -2.07 -17.96 12.95
CA ARG A 146 -2.84 -19.20 13.13
C ARG A 146 -4.27 -18.94 13.63
N GLN A 147 -4.53 -17.77 14.22
CA GLN A 147 -5.88 -17.35 14.66
C GLN A 147 -6.74 -16.80 13.52
N LEU A 148 -6.16 -16.58 12.33
CA LEU A 148 -6.88 -16.08 11.16
C LEU A 148 -7.55 -17.22 10.39
N LYS A 149 -8.68 -16.92 9.74
CA LYS A 149 -9.30 -17.84 8.77
C LYS A 149 -8.30 -18.22 7.67
N PRO A 150 -8.35 -19.43 7.08
CA PRO A 150 -7.34 -19.91 6.14
C PRO A 150 -6.96 -18.95 5.02
N HIS A 151 -7.95 -18.35 4.34
CA HIS A 151 -7.71 -17.38 3.25
C HIS A 151 -7.11 -16.05 3.73
N LEU A 152 -7.43 -15.62 4.95
CA LEU A 152 -6.84 -14.42 5.55
C LEU A 152 -5.42 -14.69 6.03
N ARG A 153 -5.17 -15.87 6.62
CA ARG A 153 -3.83 -16.32 6.97
C ARG A 153 -2.93 -16.38 5.75
N ALA A 154 -3.38 -17.03 4.67
CA ALA A 154 -2.62 -17.14 3.43
C ALA A 154 -2.24 -15.78 2.85
N THR A 155 -3.20 -14.86 2.71
CA THR A 155 -2.95 -13.52 2.18
C THR A 155 -2.07 -12.66 3.10
N THR A 156 -2.21 -12.80 4.41
CA THR A 156 -1.40 -12.08 5.40
C THR A 156 0.06 -12.58 5.38
N LEU A 157 0.26 -13.90 5.40
CA LEU A 157 1.59 -14.50 5.38
C LEU A 157 2.29 -14.28 4.03
N ALA A 158 1.54 -14.27 2.92
CA ALA A 158 2.10 -13.92 1.62
C ALA A 158 2.64 -12.49 1.59
N GLU A 159 1.90 -11.52 2.15
CA GLU A 159 2.40 -10.14 2.27
C GLU A 159 3.61 -10.05 3.22
N ALA A 160 3.54 -10.71 4.39
CA ALA A 160 4.63 -10.74 5.35
C ALA A 160 5.92 -11.33 4.76
N SER A 161 5.81 -12.43 3.99
CA SER A 161 6.92 -13.04 3.28
C SER A 161 7.47 -12.14 2.18
N ALA A 162 6.61 -11.45 1.42
CA ALA A 162 7.03 -10.53 0.37
C ALA A 162 7.83 -9.34 0.93
N MET A 163 7.46 -8.86 2.12
CA MET A 163 8.19 -7.79 2.81
C MET A 163 9.50 -8.26 3.46
N ASN A 164 9.67 -9.57 3.66
CA ASN A 164 10.80 -10.16 4.39
C ASN A 164 11.37 -11.37 3.61
N PRO A 165 11.89 -11.17 2.38
CA PRO A 165 12.22 -12.26 1.48
C PRO A 165 13.35 -13.18 2.00
N GLY A 166 14.19 -12.72 2.93
CA GLY A 166 15.24 -13.52 3.56
C GLY A 166 14.78 -14.47 4.69
N VAL A 167 13.50 -14.46 5.06
CA VAL A 167 12.97 -15.27 6.18
C VAL A 167 12.28 -16.53 5.65
N GLU A 168 13.05 -17.60 5.45
CA GLU A 168 12.58 -18.85 4.82
C GLU A 168 11.35 -19.47 5.51
N ILE A 169 11.32 -19.44 6.86
CA ILE A 169 10.19 -19.98 7.63
C ILE A 169 8.87 -19.28 7.30
N LEU A 170 8.88 -17.96 7.06
CA LEU A 170 7.68 -17.21 6.68
C LEU A 170 7.20 -17.62 5.29
N LEU A 171 8.13 -17.76 4.34
CA LEU A 171 7.83 -18.20 2.99
C LEU A 171 7.18 -19.59 2.98
N ARG A 172 7.79 -20.54 3.71
CA ARG A 172 7.25 -21.91 3.84
C ARG A 172 5.84 -21.91 4.40
N GLU A 173 5.61 -21.19 5.50
CA GLU A 173 4.29 -21.08 6.13
C GLU A 173 3.26 -20.40 5.22
N ALA A 174 3.67 -19.41 4.43
CA ALA A 174 2.81 -18.74 3.46
C ALA A 174 2.41 -19.67 2.30
N ILE A 175 3.34 -20.47 1.78
CA ILE A 175 3.09 -21.50 0.76
C ILE A 175 2.07 -22.52 1.28
N GLU A 176 2.31 -23.07 2.47
CA GLU A 176 1.43 -24.07 3.07
C GLU A 176 0.04 -23.53 3.40
N ALA A 177 -0.05 -22.29 3.88
CA ALA A 177 -1.34 -21.63 4.09
C ALA A 177 -2.09 -21.43 2.76
N THR A 178 -1.38 -21.07 1.69
CA THR A 178 -1.98 -20.82 0.37
C THR A 178 -2.54 -22.10 -0.27
N LYS A 179 -1.83 -23.24 -0.14
CA LYS A 179 -2.31 -24.56 -0.61
C LYS A 179 -3.66 -24.94 0.00
N LYS A 180 -3.89 -24.57 1.26
CA LYS A 180 -5.13 -24.86 2.03
C LYS A 180 -6.32 -23.94 1.70
N VAL A 181 -6.16 -22.96 0.81
CA VAL A 181 -7.25 -22.06 0.43
C VAL A 181 -8.12 -22.72 -0.62
N GLU A 182 -9.32 -23.19 -0.27
CA GLU A 182 -10.22 -23.90 -1.21
C GLU A 182 -10.73 -23.01 -2.35
N ASN A 183 -11.13 -21.78 -2.04
CA ASN A 183 -11.67 -20.87 -3.05
C ASN A 183 -10.58 -20.43 -4.03
N THR A 184 -10.77 -20.76 -5.31
CA THR A 184 -9.80 -20.49 -6.37
C THR A 184 -9.44 -19.02 -6.53
N VAL A 185 -10.41 -18.11 -6.50
CA VAL A 185 -10.16 -16.66 -6.63
C VAL A 185 -9.30 -16.16 -5.46
N ARG A 186 -9.65 -16.53 -4.23
CA ARG A 186 -8.86 -16.16 -3.04
C ARG A 186 -7.46 -16.75 -3.08
N ARG A 187 -7.33 -17.98 -3.58
CA ARG A 187 -6.04 -18.65 -3.79
C ARG A 187 -5.18 -17.89 -4.80
N ILE A 188 -5.75 -17.48 -5.94
CA ILE A 188 -5.06 -16.67 -6.95
C ILE A 188 -4.54 -15.35 -6.36
N VAL A 189 -5.37 -14.65 -5.59
CA VAL A 189 -4.94 -13.41 -4.91
C VAL A 189 -3.78 -13.67 -3.96
N ALA A 190 -3.83 -14.74 -3.15
CA ALA A 190 -2.74 -15.11 -2.24
C ALA A 190 -1.45 -15.47 -3.01
N ILE A 191 -1.54 -16.25 -4.08
CA ILE A 191 -0.39 -16.61 -4.93
C ILE A 191 0.20 -15.35 -5.56
N SER A 192 -0.60 -14.45 -6.12
CA SER A 192 -0.11 -13.22 -6.75
C SER A 192 0.70 -12.35 -5.80
N ARG A 193 0.34 -12.31 -4.51
CA ARG A 193 1.14 -11.63 -3.47
C ARG A 193 2.41 -12.40 -3.13
N LEU A 194 2.31 -13.72 -3.04
CA LEU A 194 3.43 -14.58 -2.67
C LEU A 194 4.55 -14.56 -3.72
N LEU A 195 4.20 -14.38 -5.01
CA LEU A 195 5.16 -14.19 -6.10
C LEU A 195 6.05 -12.95 -5.93
N LYS A 196 5.68 -11.97 -5.10
CA LYS A 196 6.56 -10.85 -4.74
C LYS A 196 7.76 -11.30 -3.90
N SER A 197 7.65 -12.43 -3.20
CA SER A 197 8.77 -13.04 -2.50
C SER A 197 9.69 -13.70 -3.54
N TYR A 198 10.80 -13.02 -3.87
CA TYR A 198 11.77 -13.39 -4.90
C TYR A 198 12.32 -14.82 -4.79
N TYR A 199 12.18 -15.46 -3.62
CA TYR A 199 12.66 -16.80 -3.30
C TYR A 199 11.61 -17.92 -3.44
N MET A 200 10.38 -17.61 -3.87
CA MET A 200 9.30 -18.61 -3.92
C MET A 200 9.62 -19.76 -4.88
N PHE A 201 10.26 -19.48 -6.03
CA PHE A 201 10.65 -20.48 -7.01
C PHE A 201 11.87 -20.02 -7.82
N ASP A 202 12.46 -20.91 -8.62
CA ASP A 202 13.26 -20.44 -9.75
C ASP A 202 12.42 -19.49 -10.63
N ARG A 203 13.10 -18.55 -11.29
CA ARG A 203 12.42 -17.50 -12.08
C ARG A 203 11.44 -18.08 -13.09
N TYR A 204 11.80 -19.20 -13.70
CA TYR A 204 11.01 -19.91 -14.68
C TYR A 204 9.66 -20.41 -14.11
N SER A 205 9.67 -21.08 -12.96
CA SER A 205 8.42 -21.57 -12.36
C SER A 205 7.51 -20.42 -11.93
N SER A 206 8.08 -19.33 -11.42
CA SER A 206 7.32 -18.13 -11.06
C SER A 206 6.63 -17.50 -12.28
N GLU A 207 7.34 -17.40 -13.40
CA GLU A 207 6.79 -16.92 -14.68
C GLU A 207 5.66 -17.82 -15.18
N LEU A 208 5.84 -19.16 -15.12
CA LEU A 208 4.79 -20.12 -15.50
C LEU A 208 3.52 -19.99 -14.65
N PHE A 209 3.66 -19.75 -13.34
CA PHE A 209 2.51 -19.49 -12.47
C PHE A 209 1.82 -18.18 -12.83
N ALA A 210 2.58 -17.12 -13.11
CA ALA A 210 2.04 -15.83 -13.53
C ALA A 210 1.26 -15.94 -14.85
N GLU A 211 1.75 -16.72 -15.81
CA GLU A 211 1.06 -16.99 -17.08
C GLU A 211 -0.26 -17.72 -16.88
N LYS A 212 -0.27 -18.80 -16.08
CA LYS A 212 -1.51 -19.54 -15.77
C LYS A 212 -2.56 -18.67 -15.06
N ILE A 213 -2.11 -17.80 -14.16
CA ILE A 213 -3.00 -16.82 -13.52
C ILE A 213 -3.54 -15.84 -14.55
N CYS A 214 -2.68 -15.34 -15.43
CA CYS A 214 -3.05 -14.42 -16.49
C CYS A 214 -4.10 -15.03 -17.42
N GLU A 215 -3.88 -16.24 -17.95
CA GLU A 215 -4.82 -16.94 -18.83
C GLU A 215 -6.21 -17.08 -18.19
N LYS A 216 -6.24 -17.39 -16.89
CA LYS A 216 -7.48 -17.60 -16.14
C LYS A 216 -8.28 -16.31 -15.90
N LEU A 217 -7.60 -15.18 -15.74
CA LEU A 217 -8.24 -13.89 -15.42
C LEU A 217 -8.40 -12.98 -16.64
N SER A 218 -7.73 -13.28 -17.76
CA SER A 218 -7.78 -12.45 -18.98
C SER A 218 -9.17 -12.31 -19.60
N PRO A 219 -10.09 -13.30 -19.52
CA PRO A 219 -11.48 -13.10 -19.93
C PRO A 219 -12.21 -12.17 -18.95
N VAL A 220 -12.08 -10.85 -19.18
CA VAL A 220 -12.74 -9.82 -18.35
C VAL A 220 -14.13 -9.54 -18.91
N LEU A 221 -15.14 -10.10 -18.24
CA LEU A 221 -16.55 -10.00 -18.67
C LEU A 221 -17.40 -9.16 -17.72
N THR A 222 -16.95 -8.97 -16.49
CA THR A 222 -17.67 -8.23 -15.44
C THR A 222 -16.77 -7.22 -14.73
N GLU A 223 -17.37 -6.27 -14.02
CA GLU A 223 -16.63 -5.35 -13.14
C GLU A 223 -15.80 -6.09 -12.07
N VAL A 224 -16.29 -7.23 -11.59
CA VAL A 224 -15.58 -8.07 -10.61
C VAL A 224 -14.33 -8.68 -11.24
N ASP A 225 -14.40 -9.12 -12.49
CA ASP A 225 -13.24 -9.63 -13.23
C ASP A 225 -12.23 -8.53 -13.49
N ALA A 226 -12.69 -7.31 -13.82
CA ALA A 226 -11.83 -6.16 -14.02
C ALA A 226 -11.10 -5.78 -12.72
N PHE A 227 -11.82 -5.71 -11.60
CA PHE A 227 -11.24 -5.48 -10.28
C PHE A 227 -10.18 -6.52 -9.93
N LEU A 228 -10.52 -7.81 -10.09
CA LEU A 228 -9.61 -8.91 -9.77
C LEU A 228 -8.37 -8.91 -10.68
N SER A 229 -8.56 -8.66 -11.97
CA SER A 229 -7.48 -8.59 -12.96
C SER A 229 -6.53 -7.44 -12.64
N LEU A 230 -7.03 -6.25 -12.30
CA LEU A 230 -6.19 -5.11 -11.92
C LEU A 230 -5.45 -5.36 -10.60
N LEU A 231 -6.14 -5.93 -9.59
CA LEU A 231 -5.51 -6.29 -8.31
C LEU A 231 -4.34 -7.26 -8.50
N VAL A 232 -4.53 -8.28 -9.33
CA VAL A 232 -3.50 -9.27 -9.65
C VAL A 232 -2.42 -8.69 -10.54
N ALA A 233 -2.77 -7.90 -11.57
CA ALA A 233 -1.82 -7.23 -12.44
C ALA A 233 -0.84 -6.36 -11.65
N ARG A 234 -1.34 -5.59 -10.66
CA ARG A 234 -0.50 -4.79 -9.76
C ARG A 234 0.48 -5.65 -8.98
N ASN A 235 0.03 -6.75 -8.36
CA ASN A 235 0.91 -7.63 -7.59
C ASN A 235 1.97 -8.30 -8.49
N LEU A 236 1.58 -8.73 -9.70
CA LEU A 236 2.50 -9.31 -10.69
C LEU A 236 3.53 -8.28 -11.17
N ALA A 237 3.14 -7.01 -11.35
CA ALA A 237 4.07 -5.94 -11.68
C ALA A 237 5.09 -5.70 -10.57
N GLU A 238 4.65 -5.70 -9.30
CA GLU A 238 5.54 -5.59 -8.13
C GLU A 238 6.49 -6.80 -8.04
N ALA A 239 6.06 -7.97 -8.50
CA ALA A 239 6.87 -9.18 -8.61
C ALA A 239 7.76 -9.25 -9.87
N SER A 240 7.84 -8.17 -10.67
CA SER A 240 8.58 -8.12 -11.94
C SER A 240 8.09 -9.08 -13.03
N MET A 241 6.85 -9.57 -12.94
CA MET A 241 6.18 -10.44 -13.91
C MET A 241 5.45 -9.59 -14.98
N HIS A 242 6.21 -8.75 -15.68
CA HIS A 242 5.67 -7.67 -16.52
C HIS A 242 4.74 -8.17 -17.63
N THR A 243 5.08 -9.24 -18.34
CA THR A 243 4.27 -9.76 -19.45
C THR A 243 2.86 -10.14 -19.02
N ALA A 244 2.74 -10.93 -17.93
CA ALA A 244 1.45 -11.35 -17.38
C ALA A 244 0.67 -10.16 -16.80
N SER A 245 1.36 -9.25 -16.13
CA SER A 245 0.76 -8.02 -15.60
C SER A 245 0.15 -7.14 -16.70
N ILE A 246 0.90 -6.87 -17.77
CA ILE A 246 0.46 -6.02 -18.88
C ILE A 246 -0.76 -6.64 -19.58
N LYS A 247 -0.75 -7.95 -19.83
CA LYS A 247 -1.90 -8.65 -20.43
C LYS A 247 -3.18 -8.45 -19.62
N LEU A 248 -3.13 -8.67 -18.30
CA LEU A 248 -4.28 -8.46 -17.41
C LEU A 248 -4.72 -7.00 -17.35
N TYR A 249 -3.77 -6.06 -17.29
CA TYR A 249 -4.04 -4.64 -17.32
C TYR A 249 -4.77 -4.22 -18.60
N VAL A 250 -4.28 -4.65 -19.77
CA VAL A 250 -4.89 -4.34 -21.07
C VAL A 250 -6.30 -4.91 -21.17
N SER A 251 -6.51 -6.19 -20.79
CA SER A 251 -7.84 -6.79 -20.80
C SER A 251 -8.83 -6.03 -19.92
N ALA A 252 -8.42 -5.67 -18.68
CA ALA A 252 -9.27 -4.90 -17.78
C ALA A 252 -9.54 -3.48 -18.29
N LYS A 253 -8.52 -2.79 -18.82
CA LYS A 253 -8.64 -1.45 -19.40
C LYS A 253 -9.63 -1.43 -20.57
N ASN A 254 -9.52 -2.39 -21.48
CA ASN A 254 -10.42 -2.50 -22.63
C ASN A 254 -11.88 -2.69 -22.21
N TYR A 255 -12.12 -3.55 -21.22
CA TYR A 255 -13.46 -3.76 -20.66
C TYR A 255 -14.02 -2.45 -20.05
N LEU A 256 -13.22 -1.74 -19.25
CA LEU A 256 -13.64 -0.51 -18.56
C LEU A 256 -13.84 0.69 -19.51
N GLN A 257 -13.13 0.73 -20.64
CA GLN A 257 -13.36 1.75 -21.68
C GLN A 257 -14.72 1.58 -22.37
N GLN A 258 -15.17 0.32 -22.53
CA GLN A 258 -16.46 -0.01 -23.15
C GLN A 258 -17.62 0.09 -22.15
N ASN A 259 -17.34 -0.09 -20.86
CA ASN A 259 -18.32 -0.10 -19.79
C ASN A 259 -17.94 0.98 -18.77
N LEU A 260 -18.48 2.19 -18.92
CA LEU A 260 -18.23 3.30 -18.00
C LEU A 260 -18.62 2.89 -16.57
N THR A 261 -17.62 2.73 -15.70
CA THR A 261 -17.84 2.44 -14.27
C THR A 261 -17.39 3.62 -13.42
N LEU A 262 -18.15 3.94 -12.36
CA LEU A 262 -17.81 4.97 -11.36
C LEU A 262 -17.32 4.34 -10.04
N ASN A 263 -16.75 3.13 -10.09
CA ASN A 263 -16.26 2.45 -8.89
C ASN A 263 -14.87 2.98 -8.48
N ASN A 264 -14.80 3.62 -7.31
CA ASN A 264 -13.56 4.21 -6.78
C ASN A 264 -12.40 3.20 -6.70
N ASP A 265 -12.70 1.98 -6.28
CA ASP A 265 -11.66 0.97 -6.03
C ASP A 265 -11.07 0.46 -7.36
N ILE A 266 -11.90 0.39 -8.41
CA ILE A 266 -11.47 0.01 -9.75
C ILE A 266 -10.65 1.14 -10.38
N GLU A 267 -11.11 2.39 -10.30
CA GLU A 267 -10.36 3.55 -10.82
C GLU A 267 -8.99 3.69 -10.13
N GLU A 268 -8.95 3.53 -8.80
CA GLU A 268 -7.70 3.55 -8.05
C GLU A 268 -6.75 2.44 -8.52
N LEU A 269 -7.22 1.20 -8.60
CA LEU A 269 -6.40 0.08 -9.06
C LEU A 269 -5.95 0.26 -10.50
N LEU A 270 -6.78 0.80 -11.37
CA LEU A 270 -6.45 1.07 -12.77
C LEU A 270 -5.28 2.06 -12.86
N VAL A 271 -5.35 3.17 -12.12
CA VAL A 271 -4.29 4.20 -12.07
C VAL A 271 -3.01 3.65 -11.43
N GLN A 272 -3.11 2.90 -10.32
CA GLN A 272 -1.94 2.27 -9.67
C GLN A 272 -1.27 1.24 -10.57
N THR A 273 -2.05 0.48 -11.35
CA THR A 273 -1.50 -0.52 -12.28
C THR A 273 -0.87 0.16 -13.50
N ALA A 274 -1.49 1.24 -14.00
CA ALA A 274 -0.92 2.05 -15.08
C ALA A 274 0.47 2.61 -14.72
N LEU A 275 0.73 2.95 -13.44
CA LEU A 275 2.06 3.39 -13.00
C LEU A 275 3.17 2.41 -13.37
N ARG A 276 2.90 1.11 -13.25
CA ARG A 276 3.87 0.04 -13.51
C ARG A 276 3.84 -0.43 -14.96
N ALA A 277 2.68 -0.36 -15.62
CA ALA A 277 2.51 -0.82 -17.00
C ALA A 277 2.91 0.25 -18.04
N GLU A 278 2.52 1.51 -17.82
CA GLU A 278 2.66 2.62 -18.77
C GLU A 278 3.53 3.76 -18.25
N GLY A 279 3.91 3.74 -16.96
CA GLY A 279 4.74 4.75 -16.32
C GLY A 279 3.96 5.86 -15.61
N LEU A 280 4.68 6.71 -14.89
CA LEU A 280 4.10 7.77 -14.06
C LEU A 280 3.30 8.80 -14.86
N ASP A 281 3.83 9.23 -16.01
CA ASP A 281 3.17 10.25 -16.85
C ASP A 281 1.78 9.81 -17.30
N LYS A 282 1.65 8.55 -17.76
CA LYS A 282 0.36 7.99 -18.17
C LYS A 282 -0.58 7.74 -17.02
N ALA A 283 -0.07 7.25 -15.88
CA ALA A 283 -0.88 7.11 -14.68
C ALA A 283 -1.43 8.46 -14.17
N LEU A 284 -0.61 9.52 -14.22
CA LEU A 284 -1.04 10.88 -13.86
C LEU A 284 -2.04 11.44 -14.84
N GLU A 285 -1.81 11.30 -16.14
CA GLU A 285 -2.76 11.71 -17.18
C GLU A 285 -4.15 11.08 -16.92
N MET A 286 -4.19 9.77 -16.67
CA MET A 286 -5.43 9.06 -16.32
C MET A 286 -6.07 9.60 -15.03
N ALA A 287 -5.27 9.84 -13.98
CA ALA A 287 -5.78 10.36 -12.71
C ALA A 287 -6.35 11.79 -12.84
N TYR A 288 -5.70 12.65 -13.63
CA TYR A 288 -6.14 14.04 -13.86
C TYR A 288 -7.39 14.13 -14.72
N MET A 289 -7.58 13.23 -15.67
CA MET A 289 -8.77 13.18 -16.52
C MET A 289 -10.02 12.67 -15.80
N SER A 290 -9.87 12.01 -14.65
CA SER A 290 -11.01 11.57 -13.85
C SER A 290 -11.67 12.75 -13.11
N PRO A 291 -13.02 12.78 -13.00
CA PRO A 291 -13.74 13.68 -12.10
C PRO A 291 -13.29 13.59 -10.63
N ARG A 292 -12.57 12.52 -10.26
CA ARG A 292 -12.03 12.26 -8.93
C ARG A 292 -10.51 12.48 -8.86
N SER A 293 -9.95 13.32 -9.72
CA SER A 293 -8.53 13.69 -9.69
C SER A 293 -8.06 14.14 -8.29
N TRP A 294 -8.92 14.82 -7.53
CA TRP A 294 -8.68 15.20 -6.14
C TRP A 294 -8.39 14.03 -5.17
N TYR A 295 -8.78 12.80 -5.53
CA TYR A 295 -8.49 11.57 -4.80
C TYR A 295 -7.41 10.73 -5.48
N LEU A 296 -7.55 10.51 -6.79
CA LEU A 296 -6.69 9.59 -7.54
C LEU A 296 -5.24 10.07 -7.64
N VAL A 297 -5.01 11.38 -7.79
CA VAL A 297 -3.65 11.92 -7.86
C VAL A 297 -2.91 11.75 -6.51
N PRO A 298 -3.47 12.14 -5.34
CA PRO A 298 -2.86 11.80 -4.05
C PRO A 298 -2.70 10.30 -3.81
N SER A 299 -3.69 9.48 -4.19
CA SER A 299 -3.65 8.02 -4.01
C SER A 299 -2.51 7.37 -4.81
N LEU A 300 -2.38 7.72 -6.10
CA LEU A 300 -1.29 7.26 -6.97
C LEU A 300 0.09 7.57 -6.37
N LEU A 301 0.27 8.79 -5.85
CA LEU A 301 1.55 9.19 -5.28
C LEU A 301 1.86 8.49 -3.97
N SER A 302 0.88 8.41 -3.08
CA SER A 302 1.03 7.62 -1.86
C SER A 302 1.42 6.18 -2.21
N TYR A 303 0.79 5.58 -3.24
CA TYR A 303 1.15 4.24 -3.71
C TYR A 303 2.58 4.18 -4.29
N ALA A 304 2.99 5.15 -5.10
CA ALA A 304 4.33 5.21 -5.67
C ALA A 304 5.42 5.32 -4.58
N ILE A 305 5.16 6.07 -3.51
CA ILE A 305 6.02 6.14 -2.32
C ILE A 305 6.07 4.78 -1.62
N THR A 306 4.92 4.21 -1.26
CA THR A 306 4.87 2.99 -0.45
C THR A 306 5.31 1.73 -1.19
N SER A 307 5.20 1.70 -2.53
CA SER A 307 5.63 0.57 -3.35
C SER A 307 7.11 0.66 -3.78
N GLY A 308 7.84 1.68 -3.32
CA GLY A 308 9.25 1.87 -3.67
C GLY A 308 9.48 2.23 -5.14
N TYR A 309 8.46 2.73 -5.85
CA TYR A 309 8.61 3.20 -7.24
C TYR A 309 9.63 4.36 -7.32
N PHE A 310 9.59 5.26 -6.34
CA PHE A 310 10.58 6.31 -6.18
C PHE A 310 11.86 5.77 -5.52
N ASN A 311 12.79 5.22 -6.30
CA ASN A 311 14.17 5.00 -5.84
C ASN A 311 15.02 6.27 -6.06
N LYS A 312 16.27 6.33 -5.54
CA LYS A 312 17.15 7.52 -5.70
C LYS A 312 17.33 7.96 -7.15
N THR A 313 17.30 7.02 -8.10
CA THR A 313 17.36 7.27 -9.56
C THR A 313 16.02 7.78 -10.09
N THR A 314 14.89 7.25 -9.64
CA THR A 314 13.55 7.75 -10.00
C THR A 314 13.30 9.14 -9.41
N LEU A 315 13.84 9.49 -8.24
CA LEU A 315 13.80 10.86 -7.71
C LEU A 315 14.57 11.84 -8.61
N SER A 316 15.69 11.41 -9.22
CA SER A 316 16.41 12.22 -10.21
C SER A 316 15.69 12.28 -11.56
N ILE A 317 15.06 11.18 -12.02
CA ILE A 317 14.25 11.14 -13.24
C ILE A 317 12.99 11.96 -13.08
N VAL A 318 12.29 11.88 -11.94
CA VAL A 318 11.17 12.76 -11.59
C VAL A 318 11.67 14.19 -11.63
N LYS A 319 12.76 14.56 -10.93
CA LYS A 319 13.37 15.91 -11.05
C LYS A 319 13.65 16.33 -12.50
N GLN A 320 14.23 15.46 -13.32
CA GLN A 320 14.56 15.73 -14.73
C GLN A 320 13.34 15.80 -15.66
N HIS A 321 12.32 14.97 -15.48
CA HIS A 321 11.06 15.00 -16.25
C HIS A 321 10.25 16.25 -15.91
N LEU A 322 10.26 16.59 -14.63
CA LEU A 322 9.72 17.81 -14.07
C LEU A 322 10.47 19.04 -14.59
N GLU A 323 11.78 19.01 -14.80
CA GLU A 323 12.54 20.11 -15.39
C GLU A 323 12.36 20.23 -16.92
N LYS A 324 12.24 19.11 -17.65
CA LYS A 324 12.11 19.10 -19.13
C LYS A 324 10.78 19.62 -19.69
N LYS A 325 9.74 19.77 -18.88
CA LYS A 325 8.44 20.33 -19.32
C LYS A 325 8.37 21.87 -19.33
N ASN A 326 9.46 22.59 -19.06
CA ASN A 326 9.52 24.05 -19.30
C ASN A 326 10.67 24.40 -20.24
N PRO A 327 10.35 24.78 -21.49
CA PRO A 327 11.15 25.73 -22.20
C PRO A 327 10.32 26.97 -22.53
N HIS A 328 9.55 27.53 -21.58
CA HIS A 328 8.99 28.88 -21.65
C HIS A 328 8.75 29.43 -20.25
#